data_AF-A0A1B6JWR4-F1
#
_entry.id   AF-A0A1B6JWR4-F1
#
_cell.length_a   1.000
_cell.length_b   1.000
_cell.length_c   1.000
_cell.angle_alpha   90.00
_cell.angle_beta   90.00
_cell.angle_gamma   90.00
#
_symmetry.space_group_name_H-M   'P 1'
#
loop_
_entity.id
_entity.type
_entity.pdbx_description
1 polymer ?
#
loop_
_entity_poly.entity_id
_entity_poly.type
_entity_poly.pdbx_seq_one_letter_code
_entity_poly.pdbx_strand_id
1 'polypeptide(L)'
;ELMWTVGIIALPVIGLAILPHKIEFGERGVFVYDSWRMFVFTCGIPSMIAALCLSRMPESPRFLLLQGKLTKTRDVLVRMFVSNTGKSKDDFSVKVLSESAEADHYYFQTVKNIPFCKRVKNLIGGILKQHADLFSGRSCFNIIITCYVDFGLISVYYTMMLWVPELLHRQKHYLDTHPGSSPSLCTTASIQAEEDQASSEIKLETFLHTIITCLACMPTTLMLLCLIELVSKKVLLVGIMLSADK
;
A
#
# COMPACT_ATOMS: atom_id res chain seq x y z
N GLU A 1 -6.21 0.14 5.21
CA GLU A 1 -6.62 1.54 5.46
C GLU A 1 -5.82 2.23 6.56
N LEU A 2 -5.97 1.91 7.85
CA LEU A 2 -5.32 2.70 8.93
C LEU A 2 -3.78 2.81 8.81
N MET A 3 -3.09 1.70 8.51
CA MET A 3 -1.63 1.74 8.33
C MET A 3 -1.20 2.53 7.09
N TRP A 4 -2.05 2.54 6.05
CA TRP A 4 -1.81 3.29 4.82
C TRP A 4 -1.98 4.79 5.05
N THR A 5 -3.02 5.21 5.80
CA THR A 5 -3.22 6.61 6.15
C THR A 5 -2.12 7.14 7.07
N VAL A 6 -1.67 6.34 8.04
CA VAL A 6 -0.50 6.67 8.87
C VAL A 6 0.75 6.88 8.01
N GLY A 7 0.97 6.03 7.00
CA GLY A 7 2.08 6.19 6.05
C GLY A 7 2.01 7.50 5.27
N ILE A 8 0.82 7.87 4.77
CA ILE A 8 0.60 9.11 4.03
C ILE A 8 0.86 10.35 4.89
N ILE A 9 0.52 10.33 6.19
CA ILE A 9 0.83 11.44 7.11
C ILE A 9 2.30 11.48 7.50
N ALA A 10 2.93 10.31 7.68
CA ALA A 10 4.33 10.24 8.04
C ALA A 10 5.24 10.87 6.98
N LEU A 11 4.91 10.72 5.70
CA LEU A 11 5.69 11.27 4.57
C LEU A 11 5.92 12.80 4.65
N PRO A 12 4.89 13.67 4.68
CA PRO A 12 5.10 15.12 4.77
C PRO A 12 5.70 15.54 6.12
N VAL A 13 5.48 14.79 7.20
CA VAL A 13 6.11 15.06 8.51
C VAL A 13 7.63 14.81 8.44
N ILE A 14 8.04 13.68 7.86
CA ILE A 14 9.46 13.36 7.64
C ILE A 14 10.08 14.36 6.65
N GLY A 15 9.33 14.74 5.60
CA GLY A 15 9.74 15.75 4.63
C GLY A 15 10.00 17.10 5.29
N LEU A 16 9.10 17.56 6.15
CA LEU A 16 9.23 18.79 6.93
C LEU A 16 10.44 18.77 7.87
N ALA A 17 10.78 17.62 8.45
CA ALA A 17 11.92 17.52 9.36
C ALA A 17 13.27 17.59 8.61
N ILE A 18 13.36 17.02 7.41
CA ILE A 18 14.63 16.78 6.70
C ILE A 18 14.91 17.83 5.62
N LEU A 19 13.92 18.16 4.77
CA LEU A 19 14.10 19.01 3.59
C LEU A 19 14.50 20.47 3.86
N PRO A 20 14.07 21.15 4.96
CA PRO A 20 14.52 22.53 5.21
C PRO A 20 15.97 22.63 5.69
N HIS A 21 16.56 21.52 6.16
CA HIS A 21 17.97 21.51 6.53
C HIS A 21 18.81 21.34 5.26
N LYS A 22 19.55 22.38 4.84
CA LYS A 22 20.58 22.29 3.80
C LYS A 22 21.81 21.58 4.39
N ILE A 23 21.75 20.25 4.44
CA ILE A 23 22.81 19.43 5.01
C ILE A 23 23.81 19.10 3.90
N GLU A 24 24.82 19.94 3.72
CA GLU A 24 25.93 19.64 2.80
C GLU A 24 26.99 18.81 3.54
N PHE A 25 26.83 17.48 3.57
CA PHE A 25 27.89 16.58 4.05
C PHE A 25 28.82 16.20 2.90
N GLY A 26 30.03 16.79 2.90
CA GLY A 26 31.13 16.42 2.02
C GLY A 26 32.17 17.53 1.94
N GLU A 27 33.47 17.18 2.05
CA GLU A 27 34.50 18.08 1.55
C GLU A 27 34.20 18.38 0.08
N ARG A 28 34.25 19.67 -0.25
CA ARG A 28 33.94 20.27 -1.55
C ARG A 28 34.63 19.50 -2.69
N GLY A 29 33.96 18.50 -3.30
CA GLY A 29 34.43 17.86 -4.53
C GLY A 29 34.08 16.40 -4.81
N VAL A 30 33.74 15.54 -3.84
CA VAL A 30 33.63 14.08 -4.12
C VAL A 30 32.22 13.50 -3.94
N PHE A 31 31.39 14.02 -3.03
CA PHE A 31 29.98 13.62 -2.89
C PHE A 31 29.19 14.70 -2.17
N VAL A 32 28.25 15.36 -2.85
CA VAL A 32 27.31 16.31 -2.22
C VAL A 32 26.05 15.52 -1.87
N TYR A 33 25.78 15.33 -0.57
CA TYR A 33 24.61 14.59 -0.12
C TYR A 33 23.40 15.54 -0.01
N ASP A 34 22.54 15.55 -1.04
CA ASP A 34 21.34 16.40 -1.02
C ASP A 34 20.31 15.95 0.04
N SER A 35 19.58 16.90 0.63
CA SER A 35 18.54 16.65 1.65
C SER A 35 17.44 15.68 1.18
N TRP A 36 17.15 15.63 -0.12
CA TRP A 36 16.17 14.68 -0.68
C TRP A 36 16.64 13.22 -0.59
N ARG A 37 17.95 12.95 -0.65
CA ARG A 37 18.50 11.59 -0.49
C ARG A 37 18.34 11.10 0.95
N MET A 38 18.52 11.99 1.93
CA MET A 38 18.28 11.69 3.35
C MET A 38 16.80 11.38 3.60
N PHE A 39 15.90 12.12 2.95
CA PHE A 39 14.46 11.87 3.01
C PHE A 39 14.13 10.47 2.49
N VAL A 40 14.61 10.10 1.29
CA VAL A 40 14.39 8.76 0.70
C VAL A 40 14.96 7.66 1.58
N PHE A 41 16.16 7.84 2.12
CA PHE A 41 16.79 6.87 3.03
C PHE A 41 15.94 6.67 4.30
N THR A 42 15.47 7.76 4.91
CA THR A 42 14.65 7.72 6.14
C THR A 42 13.33 6.99 5.89
N CYS A 43 12.68 7.24 4.74
CA CYS A 43 11.47 6.53 4.32
C CYS A 43 11.71 5.02 4.09
N GLY A 44 12.96 4.58 3.86
CA GLY A 44 13.32 3.17 3.73
C GLY A 44 13.50 2.43 5.06
N ILE A 45 13.68 3.14 6.18
CA ILE A 45 13.91 2.52 7.51
C ILE A 45 12.73 1.63 7.95
N PRO A 46 11.46 2.07 7.85
CA PRO A 46 10.32 1.21 8.19
C PRO A 46 10.28 -0.08 7.38
N SER A 47 10.64 -0.02 6.09
CA SER A 47 10.71 -1.20 5.21
C SER A 47 11.79 -2.18 5.64
N MET A 48 12.95 -1.67 6.08
CA MET A 48 14.02 -2.50 6.62
C MET A 48 13.62 -3.17 7.94
N ILE A 49 12.96 -2.44 8.83
CA ILE A 49 12.39 -3.00 10.08
C ILE A 49 11.37 -4.08 9.75
N ALA A 50 10.47 -3.84 8.79
CA ALA A 50 9.48 -4.80 8.35
C ALA A 50 10.14 -6.08 7.78
N ALA A 51 11.21 -5.95 6.99
CA ALA A 51 11.97 -7.09 6.47
C ALA A 51 12.61 -7.93 7.60
N LEU A 52 13.19 -7.27 8.60
CA LEU A 52 13.74 -7.95 9.78
C LEU A 52 12.65 -8.67 10.58
N CYS A 53 11.50 -8.04 10.78
CA CYS A 53 10.35 -8.65 11.45
C CYS A 53 9.81 -9.85 10.66
N LEU A 54 9.65 -9.73 9.34
CA LEU A 54 9.20 -10.82 8.47
C LEU A 54 10.17 -12.00 8.47
N SER A 55 11.48 -11.76 8.52
CA SER A 55 12.48 -12.83 8.60
C SER A 55 12.38 -13.69 9.87
N ARG A 56 11.76 -13.16 10.94
CA ARG A 56 11.51 -13.85 12.21
C ARG A 56 10.17 -14.58 12.24
N MET A 57 9.26 -14.27 11.31
CA MET A 57 7.95 -14.90 11.24
C MET A 57 8.06 -16.33 10.71
N PRO A 58 7.35 -17.31 11.30
CA PRO A 58 7.29 -18.64 10.73
C PRO A 58 6.51 -18.62 9.40
N GLU A 59 6.84 -19.57 8.53
CA GLU A 59 6.06 -19.83 7.32
C GLU A 59 4.59 -20.13 7.64
N SER A 60 3.70 -19.80 6.69
CA SER A 60 2.26 -20.02 6.86
C SER A 60 1.95 -21.50 7.15
N PRO A 61 1.10 -21.82 8.15
CA PRO A 61 0.77 -23.20 8.48
C PRO A 61 0.07 -23.92 7.32
N ARG A 62 -0.71 -23.20 6.51
CA ARG A 62 -1.33 -23.75 5.29
C ARG A 62 -0.29 -24.17 4.26
N PHE A 63 0.73 -23.35 4.07
CA PHE A 63 1.83 -23.67 3.15
C PHE A 63 2.63 -24.90 3.62
N LEU A 64 2.95 -24.97 4.91
CA LEU A 64 3.64 -26.13 5.50
C LEU A 64 2.81 -27.42 5.40
N LEU A 65 1.48 -27.32 5.56
CA LEU A 65 0.55 -28.44 5.40
C LEU A 65 0.54 -28.96 3.96
N LEU A 66 0.44 -28.07 2.97
CA LEU A 66 0.47 -28.42 1.54
C LEU A 66 1.82 -29.02 1.09
N GLN A 67 2.90 -28.72 1.80
CA GLN A 67 4.21 -29.35 1.57
C GLN A 67 4.38 -30.72 2.26
N GLY A 68 3.38 -31.21 2.99
CA GLY A 68 3.46 -32.45 3.77
C GLY A 68 4.33 -32.34 5.03
N LYS A 69 4.68 -31.12 5.47
CA LYS A 69 5.53 -30.89 6.65
C LYS A 69 4.70 -30.84 7.93
N LEU A 70 4.00 -31.94 8.24
CA LEU A 70 3.00 -32.03 9.31
C LEU A 70 3.52 -31.63 10.70
N THR A 71 4.75 -32.01 11.05
CA THR A 71 5.37 -31.65 12.34
C THR A 71 5.57 -30.13 12.47
N LYS A 72 6.15 -29.49 11.45
CA LYS A 72 6.34 -28.03 11.42
C LYS A 72 5.01 -27.28 11.42
N THR A 73 4.02 -27.80 10.70
CA THR A 73 2.66 -27.23 10.72
C THR A 73 2.08 -27.23 12.13
N ARG A 74 2.19 -28.35 12.86
CA ARG A 74 1.74 -28.45 14.25
C ARG A 74 2.45 -27.44 15.15
N ASP A 75 3.77 -27.32 15.04
CA ASP A 75 4.54 -26.39 15.87
C ASP A 75 4.10 -24.93 15.68
N VAL A 76 3.84 -24.53 14.43
CA VAL A 76 3.33 -23.18 14.11
C VAL A 76 1.92 -22.96 14.67
N LEU A 77 1.02 -23.95 14.51
CA LEU A 77 -0.34 -23.87 15.05
C LEU A 77 -0.37 -23.81 16.59
N VAL A 78 0.47 -24.60 17.26
CA VAL A 78 0.62 -24.56 18.72
C VAL A 78 1.15 -23.19 19.16
N ARG A 79 2.16 -22.64 18.46
CA ARG A 79 2.69 -21.31 18.76
C ARG A 79 1.60 -20.24 18.62
N MET A 80 0.79 -20.29 17.57
CA MET A 80 -0.33 -19.37 17.36
C MET A 80 -1.38 -19.52 18.48
N PHE A 81 -1.73 -20.75 18.85
CA PHE A 81 -2.67 -21.02 19.94
C PHE A 81 -2.20 -20.44 21.27
N VAL A 82 -0.96 -20.71 21.67
CA VAL A 82 -0.38 -20.17 22.91
C VAL A 82 -0.32 -18.64 22.87
N SER A 83 0.08 -18.06 21.75
CA SER A 83 0.18 -16.60 21.60
C SER A 83 -1.19 -15.89 21.65
N ASN A 84 -2.25 -16.52 21.12
CA ASN A 84 -3.58 -15.92 21.06
C ASN A 84 -4.41 -16.16 22.33
N THR A 85 -4.24 -17.32 22.97
CA THR A 85 -5.07 -17.72 24.13
C THR A 85 -4.35 -17.61 25.47
N GLY A 86 -3.02 -17.55 25.48
CA GLY A 86 -2.19 -17.57 26.70
C GLY A 86 -2.15 -18.93 27.42
N LYS A 87 -2.78 -19.98 26.88
CA LYS A 87 -2.85 -21.30 27.51
C LYS A 87 -1.60 -22.16 27.26
N SER A 88 -1.42 -23.23 28.04
CA SER A 88 -0.33 -24.19 27.84
C SER A 88 -0.44 -24.91 26.49
N LYS A 89 0.71 -25.33 25.94
CA LYS A 89 0.80 -26.12 24.71
C LYS A 89 0.02 -27.43 24.79
N ASP A 90 -0.17 -27.97 25.99
CA ASP A 90 -0.83 -29.26 26.22
C ASP A 90 -2.36 -29.20 26.04
N ASP A 91 -2.96 -28.01 26.12
CA ASP A 91 -4.39 -27.78 25.88
C ASP A 91 -4.72 -27.74 24.38
N PHE A 92 -3.72 -27.86 23.50
CA PHE A 92 -3.91 -27.85 22.06
C PHE A 92 -4.58 -29.16 21.59
N SER A 93 -5.85 -29.06 21.17
CA SER A 93 -6.73 -30.21 20.92
C SER A 93 -6.39 -31.02 19.66
N VAL A 94 -5.65 -30.45 18.70
CA VAL A 94 -5.35 -31.12 17.43
C VAL A 94 -4.15 -32.06 17.58
N LYS A 95 -4.42 -33.36 17.68
CA LYS A 95 -3.42 -34.41 17.90
C LYS A 95 -2.86 -35.01 16.60
N VAL A 96 -3.66 -35.06 15.54
CA VAL A 96 -3.29 -35.63 14.24
C VAL A 96 -3.64 -34.64 13.13
N LEU A 97 -2.66 -34.34 12.28
CA LEU A 97 -2.85 -33.61 11.03
C LEU A 97 -2.70 -34.63 9.90
N SER A 98 -3.67 -34.68 8.98
CA SER A 98 -3.57 -35.45 7.75
C SER A 98 -3.13 -34.56 6.61
N GLU A 99 -2.48 -35.15 5.60
CA GLU A 99 -2.23 -34.45 4.34
C GLU A 99 -3.57 -34.05 3.71
N SER A 100 -3.64 -32.82 3.20
CA SER A 100 -4.84 -32.35 2.51
C SER A 100 -4.90 -32.99 1.14
N ALA A 101 -6.05 -33.54 0.73
CA ALA A 101 -6.29 -33.97 -0.66
C ALA A 101 -6.09 -32.83 -1.67
N GLU A 102 -6.15 -31.58 -1.21
CA GLU A 102 -5.81 -30.39 -2.00
C GLU A 102 -4.32 -30.33 -2.36
N ALA A 103 -3.43 -30.96 -1.59
CA ALA A 103 -1.99 -30.94 -1.84
C ALA A 103 -1.63 -31.52 -3.22
N ASP A 104 -2.38 -32.53 -3.67
CA ASP A 104 -2.25 -33.13 -5.01
C ASP A 104 -2.63 -32.15 -6.12
N HIS A 105 -3.56 -31.24 -5.84
CA HIS A 105 -3.99 -30.21 -6.79
C HIS A 105 -3.00 -29.05 -6.89
N TYR A 106 -2.35 -28.68 -5.78
CA TYR A 106 -1.47 -27.51 -5.71
C TYR A 106 0.00 -27.79 -6.07
N TYR A 107 0.40 -29.01 -6.47
CA TYR A 107 1.74 -29.34 -6.98
C TYR A 107 2.93 -28.88 -6.08
N PHE A 108 2.72 -28.68 -4.78
CA PHE A 108 3.76 -28.26 -3.84
C PHE A 108 4.50 -29.41 -3.17
N GLN A 109 4.26 -30.66 -3.59
CA GLN A 109 4.98 -31.79 -3.05
C GLN A 109 6.46 -31.68 -3.48
N THR A 110 7.32 -31.29 -2.54
CA THR A 110 8.77 -31.32 -2.73
C THR A 110 9.22 -32.77 -2.81
N VAL A 111 9.13 -33.36 -4.01
CA VAL A 111 9.79 -34.63 -4.31
C VAL A 111 11.29 -34.39 -4.13
N LYS A 112 11.86 -35.02 -3.10
CA LYS A 112 13.32 -35.03 -2.90
C LYS A 112 13.94 -35.74 -4.11
N ASN A 113 15.03 -35.16 -4.66
CA ASN A 113 15.81 -35.62 -5.83
C ASN A 113 15.44 -35.11 -7.24
N ILE A 114 14.76 -33.97 -7.38
CA ILE A 114 14.57 -33.31 -8.69
C ILE A 114 15.60 -32.19 -8.91
N PRO A 115 16.22 -32.04 -10.11
CA PRO A 115 17.10 -30.91 -10.43
C PRO A 115 16.37 -29.56 -10.32
N PHE A 116 17.10 -28.51 -9.92
CA PHE A 116 16.54 -27.18 -9.61
C PHE A 116 15.67 -26.62 -10.74
N CYS A 117 16.10 -26.70 -12.01
CA CYS A 117 15.34 -26.19 -13.14
C CYS A 117 13.98 -26.90 -13.34
N LYS A 118 13.94 -28.22 -13.11
CA LYS A 118 12.69 -29.00 -13.22
C LYS A 118 11.76 -28.73 -12.03
N ARG A 119 12.33 -28.44 -10.85
CA ARG A 119 11.56 -27.94 -9.70
C ARG A 119 10.91 -26.59 -10.02
N VAL A 120 11.67 -25.62 -10.51
CA VAL A 120 11.13 -24.29 -10.87
C VAL A 120 10.07 -24.40 -11.96
N LYS A 121 10.29 -25.21 -13.00
CA LYS A 121 9.30 -25.45 -14.05
C LYS A 121 8.00 -26.04 -13.51
N ASN A 122 8.07 -26.99 -12.59
CA ASN A 122 6.90 -27.59 -11.96
C ASN A 122 6.14 -26.59 -11.07
N LEU A 123 6.84 -25.75 -10.31
CA LEU A 123 6.23 -24.67 -9.52
C LEU A 123 5.52 -23.65 -10.42
N ILE A 124 6.19 -23.18 -11.46
CA ILE A 124 5.61 -22.20 -12.41
C ILE A 124 4.40 -22.82 -13.13
N GLY A 125 4.49 -24.08 -13.55
CA GLY A 125 3.37 -24.80 -14.16
C GLY A 125 2.17 -24.94 -13.22
N GLY A 126 2.41 -25.24 -11.94
CA GLY A 126 1.35 -25.28 -10.92
C GLY A 126 0.70 -23.92 -10.69
N ILE A 127 1.50 -22.85 -10.57
CA ILE A 127 1.02 -21.47 -10.43
C ILE A 127 0.20 -21.06 -11.66
N LEU A 128 0.69 -21.33 -12.87
CA LEU A 128 -0.03 -21.03 -14.12
C LEU A 128 -1.35 -21.77 -14.20
N LYS A 129 -1.40 -23.04 -13.80
CA LYS A 129 -2.66 -23.81 -13.76
C LYS A 129 -3.63 -23.22 -12.76
N GLN A 130 -3.17 -22.83 -11.56
CA GLN A 130 -3.99 -22.19 -10.55
C GLN A 130 -4.55 -20.83 -11.02
N HIS A 131 -3.72 -20.02 -11.70
CA HIS A 131 -4.19 -18.79 -12.31
C HIS A 131 -5.22 -19.07 -13.41
N ALA A 132 -4.97 -20.04 -14.29
CA ALA A 132 -5.90 -20.43 -15.34
C ALA A 132 -7.25 -20.91 -14.75
N ASP A 133 -7.23 -21.70 -13.68
CA ASP A 133 -8.44 -22.16 -12.99
C ASP A 133 -9.22 -20.99 -12.37
N LEU A 134 -8.54 -20.00 -11.78
CA LEU A 134 -9.17 -18.78 -11.24
C LEU A 134 -9.84 -17.92 -12.32
N PHE A 135 -9.24 -17.86 -13.51
CA PHE A 135 -9.80 -17.17 -14.69
C PHE A 135 -10.79 -18.05 -15.48
N SER A 136 -10.96 -19.32 -15.10
CA SER A 136 -11.93 -20.21 -15.72
C SER A 136 -13.29 -20.11 -15.02
N GLY A 137 -14.36 -20.01 -15.80
CA GLY A 137 -15.74 -20.03 -15.29
C GLY A 137 -16.30 -18.67 -14.85
N ARG A 138 -17.30 -18.72 -13.95
CA ARG A 138 -18.14 -17.56 -13.59
C ARG A 138 -17.41 -16.49 -12.76
N SER A 139 -16.29 -16.84 -12.13
CA SER A 139 -15.46 -15.92 -11.34
C SER A 139 -14.72 -14.89 -12.19
N CYS A 140 -14.39 -15.21 -13.45
CA CYS A 140 -13.69 -14.30 -14.36
C CYS A 140 -14.46 -12.99 -14.57
N PHE A 141 -15.79 -13.07 -14.72
CA PHE A 141 -16.64 -11.89 -14.85
C PHE A 141 -16.57 -10.98 -13.61
N ASN A 142 -16.60 -11.56 -12.41
CA ASN A 142 -16.46 -10.80 -11.16
C ASN A 142 -15.08 -10.16 -11.05
N ILE A 143 -14.03 -10.84 -11.50
CA ILE A 143 -12.66 -10.29 -11.53
C ILE A 143 -12.59 -9.10 -12.49
N ILE A 144 -13.11 -9.23 -13.71
CA ILE A 144 -13.12 -8.14 -14.70
C ILE A 144 -13.86 -6.91 -14.15
N ILE A 145 -15.04 -7.10 -13.54
CA ILE A 145 -15.78 -5.99 -12.91
C ILE A 145 -14.93 -5.35 -11.81
N THR A 146 -14.33 -6.16 -10.95
CA THR A 146 -13.51 -5.64 -9.84
C THR A 146 -12.31 -4.85 -10.35
N CYS A 147 -11.61 -5.37 -11.37
CA CYS A 147 -10.50 -4.66 -12.01
C CYS A 147 -10.94 -3.34 -12.66
N TYR A 148 -12.10 -3.31 -13.31
CA TYR A 148 -12.63 -2.09 -13.93
C TYR A 148 -12.94 -1.02 -12.87
N VAL A 149 -13.61 -1.42 -11.79
CA VAL A 149 -13.92 -0.52 -10.66
C VAL A 149 -12.64 -0.02 -10.00
N ASP A 150 -11.68 -0.91 -9.74
CA ASP A 150 -10.40 -0.57 -9.11
C ASP A 150 -9.59 0.40 -9.98
N PHE A 151 -9.51 0.13 -11.30
CA PHE A 151 -8.87 1.04 -12.26
C PHE A 151 -9.50 2.44 -12.24
N GLY A 152 -10.83 2.54 -12.24
CA GLY A 152 -11.52 3.82 -12.19
C GLY A 152 -11.22 4.60 -10.92
N LEU A 153 -11.34 3.94 -9.75
CA LEU A 153 -11.08 4.56 -8.45
C LEU A 153 -9.63 5.01 -8.32
N ILE A 154 -8.68 4.15 -8.69
CA ILE A 154 -7.25 4.42 -8.59
C ILE A 154 -6.82 5.53 -9.56
N SER A 155 -7.33 5.52 -10.80
CA SER A 155 -7.02 6.53 -11.80
C SER A 155 -7.44 7.94 -11.34
N VAL A 156 -8.67 8.08 -10.84
CA VAL A 156 -9.17 9.36 -10.30
C VAL A 156 -8.35 9.80 -9.09
N TYR A 157 -8.05 8.88 -8.17
CA TYR A 157 -7.27 9.16 -6.97
C TYR A 157 -5.87 9.71 -7.31
N TYR A 158 -5.11 9.00 -8.15
CA TYR A 158 -3.75 9.44 -8.50
C TYR A 158 -3.75 10.69 -9.38
N THR A 159 -4.74 10.86 -10.27
CA THR A 159 -4.87 12.09 -11.07
C THR A 159 -5.08 13.30 -10.17
N MET A 160 -6.03 13.22 -9.22
CA MET A 160 -6.25 14.32 -8.28
C MET A 160 -5.02 14.58 -7.41
N MET A 161 -4.38 13.55 -6.89
CA MET A 161 -3.19 13.70 -6.06
C MET A 161 -2.02 14.41 -6.77
N LEU A 162 -1.82 14.14 -8.07
CA LEU A 162 -0.77 14.79 -8.86
C LEU A 162 -1.10 16.23 -9.25
N TRP A 163 -2.37 16.50 -9.59
CA TRP A 163 -2.78 17.81 -10.13
C TRP A 163 -3.16 18.83 -9.06
N VAL A 164 -3.58 18.41 -7.86
CA VAL A 164 -3.99 19.32 -6.79
C VAL A 164 -2.86 20.31 -6.39
N PRO A 165 -1.60 19.90 -6.16
CA PRO A 165 -0.54 20.84 -5.80
C PRO A 165 -0.29 21.90 -6.87
N GLU A 166 -0.25 21.48 -8.14
CA GLU A 166 -0.07 22.36 -9.30
C GLU A 166 -1.23 23.35 -9.45
N LEU A 167 -2.47 22.87 -9.31
CA LEU A 167 -3.66 23.71 -9.44
C LEU A 167 -3.76 24.76 -8.33
N LEU A 168 -3.46 24.35 -7.08
CA LEU A 168 -3.40 25.28 -5.94
C LEU A 168 -2.28 26.30 -6.09
N HIS A 169 -1.15 25.89 -6.66
CA HIS A 169 -0.04 26.81 -6.96
C HIS A 169 -0.45 27.87 -7.99
N ARG A 170 -1.09 27.47 -9.11
CA ARG A 170 -1.62 28.40 -10.13
C ARG A 170 -2.69 29.34 -9.56
N GLN A 171 -3.58 28.83 -8.72
CA GLN A 171 -4.60 29.65 -8.06
C GLN A 171 -3.98 30.69 -7.13
N LYS A 172 -2.98 30.31 -6.33
CA LYS A 172 -2.26 31.24 -5.45
C LYS A 172 -1.56 32.33 -6.27
N HIS A 173 -0.86 31.95 -7.33
CA HIS A 173 -0.19 32.90 -8.23
C HIS A 173 -1.19 33.89 -8.86
N TYR A 174 -2.36 33.43 -9.27
CA TYR A 174 -3.40 34.29 -9.81
C TYR A 174 -3.97 35.28 -8.77
N LEU A 175 -4.19 34.83 -7.54
CA LEU A 175 -4.66 35.68 -6.44
C LEU A 175 -3.64 36.75 -6.05
N ASP A 176 -2.35 36.41 -6.08
CA ASP A 176 -1.25 37.35 -5.79
C ASP A 176 -1.13 38.43 -6.88
N THR A 177 -1.40 38.08 -8.15
CA THR A 177 -1.35 39.01 -9.30
C THR A 177 -2.64 39.83 -9.49
N HIS A 178 -3.79 39.33 -9.03
CA HIS A 178 -5.10 39.99 -9.17
C HIS A 178 -5.86 40.08 -7.82
N PRO A 179 -5.42 40.95 -6.90
CA PRO A 179 -6.04 41.07 -5.58
C PRO A 179 -7.51 41.50 -5.68
N GLY A 180 -8.42 40.72 -5.09
CA GLY A 180 -9.85 41.02 -5.03
C GLY A 180 -10.74 40.26 -6.02
N SER A 181 -10.16 39.40 -6.86
CA SER A 181 -10.93 38.48 -7.72
C SER A 181 -10.96 37.07 -7.13
N SER A 182 -12.12 36.41 -7.10
CA SER A 182 -12.28 35.01 -6.73
C SER A 182 -12.54 34.17 -7.99
N PRO A 183 -11.50 33.82 -8.77
CA PRO A 183 -11.68 33.08 -10.01
C PRO A 183 -12.10 31.64 -9.72
N SER A 184 -12.85 31.05 -10.65
CA SER A 184 -13.13 29.61 -10.61
C SER A 184 -11.86 28.79 -10.94
N LEU A 185 -11.80 27.55 -10.48
CA LEU A 185 -10.70 26.62 -10.81
C LEU A 185 -10.55 26.40 -12.32
N CYS A 186 -11.66 26.46 -13.08
CA CYS A 186 -11.62 26.34 -14.54
C CYS A 186 -10.95 27.54 -15.21
N THR A 187 -11.15 28.75 -14.68
CA THR A 187 -10.56 29.98 -15.22
C THR A 187 -9.06 30.06 -14.93
N THR A 188 -8.61 29.50 -13.80
CA THR A 188 -7.19 29.43 -13.43
C THR A 188 -6.46 28.28 -14.13
N ALA A 189 -7.15 27.17 -14.43
CA ALA A 189 -6.56 26.04 -15.16
C ALA A 189 -6.18 26.36 -16.61
N SER A 190 -6.90 27.28 -17.27
CA SER A 190 -6.63 27.70 -18.66
C SER A 190 -5.43 28.64 -18.81
N ILE A 191 -4.87 29.12 -17.70
CA ILE A 191 -3.73 30.03 -17.70
C ILE A 191 -2.46 29.16 -17.73
N GLN A 192 -1.69 29.29 -18.81
CA GLN A 192 -0.37 28.70 -18.91
C GLN A 192 0.52 29.42 -17.87
N ALA A 193 1.09 28.69 -16.91
CA ALA A 193 2.09 29.27 -16.03
C ALA A 193 3.28 29.73 -16.89
N GLU A 194 3.62 31.02 -16.86
CA GLU A 194 4.92 31.47 -17.33
C GLU A 194 5.98 30.85 -16.40
N GLU A 195 7.08 30.34 -16.98
CA GLU A 195 8.21 29.78 -16.23
C GLU A 195 8.88 30.86 -15.39
N ASP A 196 8.32 31.14 -14.20
CA ASP A 196 9.03 31.92 -13.20
C ASP A 196 10.19 31.09 -12.65
N GLN A 197 11.36 31.72 -12.63
CA GLN A 197 12.60 31.18 -12.05
C GLN A 197 12.28 30.51 -10.72
N ALA A 198 12.45 29.18 -10.69
CA ALA A 198 12.25 28.34 -9.52
C ALA A 198 13.05 28.89 -8.33
N SER A 199 12.41 29.70 -7.48
CA SER A 199 12.98 30.09 -6.20
C SER A 199 13.24 28.81 -5.43
N SER A 200 14.52 28.54 -5.18
CA SER A 200 15.05 27.32 -4.57
C SER A 200 14.82 27.30 -3.05
N GLU A 201 13.72 27.90 -2.60
CA GLU A 201 13.34 28.00 -1.20
C GLU A 201 12.00 27.30 -1.00
N ILE A 202 12.10 26.06 -0.51
CA ILE A 202 10.93 25.25 -0.20
C ILE A 202 10.21 25.93 0.98
N LYS A 203 9.09 26.61 0.69
CA LYS A 203 8.31 27.31 1.73
C LYS A 203 7.74 26.29 2.72
N LEU A 204 8.03 26.49 4.00
CA LEU A 204 7.52 25.70 5.14
C LEU A 204 5.98 25.56 5.12
N GLU A 205 5.31 26.59 4.60
CA GLU A 205 3.85 26.68 4.43
C GLU A 205 3.29 25.51 3.60
N THR A 206 3.99 25.08 2.54
CA THR A 206 3.54 23.99 1.66
C THR A 206 3.47 22.66 2.39
N PHE A 207 4.41 22.40 3.31
CA PHE A 207 4.37 21.19 4.12
C PHE A 207 3.24 21.22 5.16
N LEU A 208 3.01 22.38 5.79
CA LEU A 208 1.90 22.54 6.74
C LEU A 208 0.54 22.30 6.06
N HIS A 209 0.32 22.89 4.88
CA HIS A 209 -0.90 22.66 4.08
C HIS A 209 -1.08 21.17 3.70
N THR A 210 0.02 20.50 3.36
CA THR A 210 0.01 19.06 3.05
C THR A 210 -0.38 18.22 4.27
N ILE A 211 0.21 18.52 5.44
CA ILE A 211 -0.11 17.83 6.71
C ILE A 211 -1.57 18.02 7.08
N ILE A 212 -2.10 19.24 6.99
CA ILE A 212 -3.51 19.55 7.28
C ILE A 212 -4.43 18.76 6.33
N THR A 213 -4.11 18.72 5.04
CA THR A 213 -4.88 17.96 4.05
C THR A 213 -4.89 16.46 4.36
N CYS A 214 -3.75 15.89 4.75
CA CYS A 214 -3.68 14.48 5.13
C CYS A 214 -4.45 14.18 6.43
N LEU A 215 -4.40 15.08 7.42
CA LEU A 215 -5.18 14.99 8.67
C LEU A 215 -6.69 15.09 8.40
N ALA A 216 -7.11 15.94 7.46
CA ALA A 216 -8.52 16.07 7.07
C ALA A 216 -9.09 14.78 6.43
N CYS A 217 -8.23 13.92 5.88
CA CYS A 217 -8.61 12.63 5.30
C CYS A 217 -8.78 11.50 6.37
N MET A 218 -8.30 11.69 7.60
CA MET A 218 -8.44 10.67 8.65
C MET A 218 -9.90 10.42 9.06
N PRO A 219 -10.72 11.45 9.36
CA PRO A 219 -12.13 11.25 9.70
C PRO A 219 -12.93 10.51 8.62
N THR A 220 -12.67 10.80 7.35
CA THR A 220 -13.35 10.13 6.23
C THR A 220 -12.98 8.65 6.16
N THR A 221 -11.71 8.29 6.38
CA THR A 221 -11.32 6.86 6.43
C THR A 221 -11.91 6.12 7.63
N LEU A 222 -11.99 6.75 8.80
CA LEU A 222 -12.64 6.16 9.99
C LEU A 222 -14.15 6.01 9.80
N MET A 223 -14.80 7.00 9.20
CA MET A 223 -16.22 6.92 8.84
C MET A 223 -16.46 5.77 7.85
N LEU A 224 -15.61 5.61 6.84
CA LEU A 224 -15.70 4.51 5.88
C LEU A 224 -15.55 3.15 6.56
N LEU A 225 -14.59 3.00 7.49
CA LEU A 225 -14.41 1.76 8.25
C LEU A 225 -15.66 1.41 9.07
N CYS A 226 -16.26 2.38 9.75
CA CYS A 226 -17.50 2.20 10.50
C CYS A 226 -18.68 1.84 9.57
N LEU A 227 -18.79 2.49 8.42
CA LEU A 227 -19.84 2.22 7.44
C LEU A 227 -19.73 0.82 6.82
N ILE A 228 -18.53 0.26 6.67
CA ILE A 228 -18.34 -1.11 6.17
C ILE A 228 -18.87 -2.16 7.17
N GLU A 229 -18.85 -1.85 8.47
CA GLU A 229 -19.42 -2.73 9.51
C GLU A 229 -20.95 -2.62 9.58
N LEU A 230 -21.51 -1.44 9.26
CA LEU A 230 -22.95 -1.16 9.33
C LEU A 230 -23.69 -1.46 8.02
N VAL A 231 -23.04 -1.33 6.87
CA VAL A 231 -23.65 -1.34 5.53
C VAL A 231 -22.96 -2.35 4.62
N SER A 232 -23.74 -3.03 3.79
CA SER A 232 -23.20 -3.95 2.78
C SER A 232 -22.25 -3.24 1.81
N LYS A 233 -21.05 -3.81 1.61
CA LYS A 233 -19.98 -3.27 0.75
C LYS A 233 -20.44 -2.84 -0.66
N LYS A 234 -21.40 -3.58 -1.24
CA LYS A 234 -21.96 -3.27 -2.57
C LYS A 234 -22.79 -1.98 -2.57
N VAL A 235 -23.58 -1.76 -1.51
CA VAL A 235 -24.41 -0.57 -1.36
C VAL A 235 -23.54 0.66 -1.14
N LEU A 236 -22.49 0.52 -0.34
CA LEU A 236 -21.50 1.57 -0.13
C LEU A 236 -20.81 1.97 -1.44
N LEU A 237 -20.37 0.99 -2.23
CA LEU A 237 -19.74 1.24 -3.54
C LEU A 237 -20.69 1.98 -4.50
N VAL A 238 -21.94 1.52 -4.61
CA VAL A 238 -22.95 2.17 -5.44
C VAL A 238 -23.26 3.59 -4.95
N GLY A 239 -23.34 3.79 -3.63
CA GLY A 239 -23.55 5.11 -3.04
C GLY A 239 -22.43 6.09 -3.36
N ILE A 240 -21.17 5.65 -3.30
CA ILE A 240 -20.01 6.48 -3.66
C ILE A 240 -20.06 6.85 -5.15
N MET A 241 -20.35 5.89 -6.04
CA MET A 241 -20.45 6.19 -7.47
C MET A 241 -21.59 7.17 -7.79
N LEU A 242 -22.75 7.03 -7.14
CA LEU A 242 -23.88 7.94 -7.31
C LEU A 242 -23.61 9.34 -6.73
N SER A 243 -22.75 9.46 -5.71
CA SER A 243 -22.36 10.76 -5.17
C SER A 243 -21.34 11.49 -6.06
N ALA A 244 -20.60 10.77 -6.90
CA ALA A 244 -19.62 11.37 -7.81
C ALA A 244 -20.27 11.97 -9.07
N ASP A 245 -21.50 11.56 -9.42
CA ASP A 245 -22.28 12.10 -10.54
C ASP A 245 -23.04 13.40 -10.20
N LYS A 246 -22.98 13.87 -8.94
CA LYS A 246 -23.62 15.12 -8.47
C LYS A 246 -22.60 16.20 -8.19
#